data_AF-A0A0M1JJK0-F1
#
_entry.id   AF-A0A0M1JJK0-F1
#
_cell.length_a   1.000
_cell.length_b   1.000
_cell.length_c   1.000
_cell.angle_alpha   90.00
_cell.angle_beta   90.00
_cell.angle_gamma   90.00
#
_symmetry.space_group_name_H-M   'P 1'
#
loop_
_entity.id
_entity.type
_entity.pdbx_description
1 polymer ?
#
loop_
_entity_poly.entity_id
_entity_poly.type
_entity_poly.pdbx_seq_one_letter_code
_entity_poly.pdbx_strand_id
1 'polypeptide(L)'
;MTAQLPGTPILTSIFGIIAIAVAIAAFNLVSIPVRNMEAWANYFDVKTMKFDNTTRAEDAWLDEFSSHLQYVPAPLGPLPCPQHVSSSSNVKNKVQDALVKAQDGNTDAAIAALEPLATGSKAHWLAVLSLSILHTQAGQHAEARTVLDRFLGSGTNQRNINALYDFRSNKPVSITIAGRKVRATEEHLRAFVHLSHNRGALWLQQGQYGRRALKILRKTVGLSKRLFSWGRNENDVQEAPIPAPGCPRSDKGLTTTGVYNNLIVGYLLSDTFKSSSASLRRETKRSYSDLPDKNPLYEPLIHYKDAVPQNWVWALSNAEHITHNIPTPKNPIISYNLATLMGSILERGYTPENVLKTKRMQFLETLKWEQVPDAEKALIMPSVIREYLAHNKPIPANMLENMNPQHAAIIGARKFAMSARDNLNRRQDLVDAIVAGDEAAIREGLGGHADAWLRGMRSDLAQHLAEQCLKVEEPLEKQRLADAITLFRRAGDAPVPTLALCRSSGGSIFSQIMPDWLATWEGNMFLSLLSAVIGMVLVALAWWWVQARLRQRNILFTNLYNIEALSL
;
A
#
# COMPACT_ATOMS: atom_id res chain seq x y z
N MET A 1 -27.77 -14.32 84.17
CA MET A 1 -28.81 -14.14 83.13
C MET A 1 -28.57 -12.81 82.44
N THR A 2 -28.00 -12.82 81.24
CA THR A 2 -27.77 -11.62 80.43
C THR A 2 -29.08 -11.24 79.73
N ALA A 3 -29.74 -10.19 80.23
CA ALA A 3 -30.91 -9.62 79.57
C ALA A 3 -30.48 -8.99 78.23
N GLN A 4 -30.93 -9.58 77.11
CA GLN A 4 -30.86 -8.94 75.80
C GLN A 4 -31.79 -7.72 75.81
N LEU A 5 -31.22 -6.54 75.56
CA LEU A 5 -32.00 -5.33 75.32
C LEU A 5 -32.72 -5.46 73.96
N PRO A 6 -34.06 -5.37 73.91
CA PRO A 6 -34.80 -5.34 72.65
C PRO A 6 -34.66 -3.92 72.05
N GLY A 7 -34.02 -3.82 70.88
CA GLY A 7 -33.90 -2.54 70.15
C GLY A 7 -32.73 -2.44 69.18
N THR A 8 -31.77 -3.38 69.22
CA THR A 8 -30.60 -3.39 68.32
C THR A 8 -30.90 -3.61 66.82
N PRO A 9 -31.90 -4.40 66.36
CA PRO A 9 -32.05 -4.64 64.91
C PRO A 9 -32.59 -3.43 64.14
N ILE A 10 -33.43 -2.58 64.75
CA ILE A 10 -34.07 -1.45 64.06
C ILE A 10 -33.03 -0.34 63.74
N LEU A 11 -32.12 -0.06 64.68
CA LEU A 11 -31.07 0.95 64.49
C LEU A 11 -30.07 0.52 63.40
N THR A 12 -29.65 -0.74 63.36
CA THR A 12 -28.77 -1.26 62.29
C THR A 12 -29.42 -1.20 60.90
N SER A 13 -30.73 -1.44 60.81
CA SER A 13 -31.45 -1.34 59.53
C SER A 13 -31.58 0.10 59.05
N ILE A 14 -31.85 1.06 59.93
CA ILE A 14 -31.94 2.49 59.58
C ILE A 14 -30.58 3.03 59.12
N PHE A 15 -29.49 2.68 59.81
CA PHE A 15 -28.14 3.09 59.40
C PHE A 15 -27.67 2.41 58.11
N GLY A 16 -28.06 1.16 57.86
CA GLY A 16 -27.81 0.49 56.58
C GLY A 16 -28.52 1.17 55.41
N ILE A 17 -29.77 1.59 55.60
CA ILE A 17 -30.55 2.32 54.59
C ILE A 17 -29.95 3.71 54.33
N ILE A 18 -29.49 4.43 55.36
CA ILE A 18 -28.83 5.73 55.20
C ILE A 18 -27.49 5.58 54.47
N ALA A 19 -26.70 4.54 54.76
CA ALA A 19 -25.44 4.28 54.06
C ALA A 19 -25.67 3.93 52.58
N ILE A 20 -26.69 3.12 52.27
CA ILE A 20 -27.09 2.81 50.89
C ILE A 20 -27.65 4.06 50.19
N ALA A 21 -28.46 4.88 50.87
CA ALA A 21 -28.99 6.12 50.30
C ALA A 21 -27.89 7.16 50.04
N VAL A 22 -26.88 7.26 50.91
CA VAL A 22 -25.70 8.12 50.69
C VAL A 22 -24.82 7.55 49.57
N ALA A 23 -24.68 6.23 49.45
CA ALA A 23 -23.97 5.61 48.33
C ALA A 23 -24.70 5.83 47.00
N ILE A 24 -26.03 5.70 46.96
CA ILE A 24 -26.87 5.98 45.79
C ILE A 24 -26.85 7.49 45.48
N ALA A 25 -26.92 8.36 46.48
CA ALA A 25 -26.84 9.81 46.29
C ALA A 25 -25.45 10.25 45.82
N ALA A 26 -24.37 9.64 46.33
CA ALA A 26 -23.01 9.86 45.85
C ALA A 26 -22.85 9.32 44.42
N PHE A 27 -23.45 8.16 44.09
CA PHE A 27 -23.47 7.62 42.73
C PHE A 27 -24.30 8.49 41.77
N ASN A 28 -25.38 9.12 42.24
CA ASN A 28 -26.22 10.07 41.49
C ASN A 28 -25.64 11.51 41.46
N LEU A 29 -24.70 11.86 42.35
CA LEU A 29 -23.93 13.11 42.30
C LEU A 29 -22.69 12.95 41.40
N VAL A 30 -22.16 11.72 41.31
CA VAL A 30 -21.08 11.32 40.40
C VAL A 30 -21.63 10.82 39.05
N SER A 31 -22.94 10.62 38.90
CA SER A 31 -23.55 10.45 37.59
C SER A 31 -23.39 11.76 36.85
N ILE A 32 -22.30 11.79 36.10
CA ILE A 32 -21.94 12.77 35.09
C ILE A 32 -23.25 13.16 34.41
N PRO A 33 -23.64 14.44 34.42
CA PRO A 33 -24.77 14.84 33.61
C PRO A 33 -24.40 14.48 32.18
N VAL A 34 -25.02 13.41 31.65
CA VAL A 34 -25.01 13.06 30.24
C VAL A 34 -25.83 14.14 29.56
N ARG A 35 -25.28 15.36 29.53
CA ARG A 35 -25.82 16.46 28.75
C ARG A 35 -25.54 16.09 27.31
N ASN A 36 -26.62 16.07 26.55
CA ASN A 36 -26.64 15.66 25.16
C ASN A 36 -25.57 16.44 24.40
N MET A 37 -24.58 15.75 23.84
CA MET A 37 -23.57 16.36 22.97
C MET A 37 -24.23 17.08 21.77
N GLU A 38 -25.50 16.76 21.47
CA GLU A 38 -26.39 17.51 20.59
C GLU A 38 -26.45 19.02 20.90
N ALA A 39 -26.41 19.43 22.17
CA ALA A 39 -26.44 20.86 22.55
C ALA A 39 -25.18 21.60 22.08
N TRP A 40 -24.09 20.86 21.87
CA TRP A 40 -22.79 21.38 21.39
C TRP A 40 -22.56 21.13 19.90
N ALA A 41 -23.52 20.50 19.20
CA ALA A 41 -23.47 20.25 17.75
C ALA A 41 -23.17 21.53 16.95
N ASN A 42 -23.69 22.68 17.42
CA ASN A 42 -23.48 24.00 16.82
C ASN A 42 -22.00 24.47 16.80
N TYR A 43 -21.13 23.91 17.64
CA TYR A 43 -19.70 24.26 17.67
C TYR A 43 -18.87 23.43 16.68
N PHE A 44 -19.44 22.37 16.11
CA PHE A 44 -18.79 21.57 15.07
C PHE A 44 -19.05 22.18 13.69
N ASP A 45 -18.57 23.41 13.43
CA ASP A 45 -18.57 23.91 12.05
C ASP A 45 -17.63 23.04 11.19
N VAL A 46 -18.24 22.00 10.62
CA VAL A 46 -17.56 20.99 9.84
C VAL A 46 -17.15 21.51 8.47
N LYS A 47 -17.59 22.69 8.01
CA LYS A 47 -17.24 23.16 6.66
C LYS A 47 -15.74 23.36 6.46
N THR A 48 -15.02 23.72 7.52
CA THR A 48 -13.59 24.08 7.45
C THR A 48 -12.66 23.10 8.17
N MET A 49 -13.22 22.06 8.78
CA MET A 49 -12.48 21.13 9.62
C MET A 49 -11.57 20.22 8.78
N LYS A 50 -10.42 19.84 9.34
CA LYS A 50 -9.50 18.84 8.79
C LYS A 50 -9.72 17.49 9.46
N PHE A 51 -9.45 16.42 8.74
CA PHE A 51 -9.67 15.04 9.20
C PHE A 51 -8.38 14.23 9.15
N ASP A 52 -7.33 14.73 9.80
CA ASP A 52 -5.98 14.19 9.63
C ASP A 52 -5.84 12.78 10.24
N ASN A 53 -6.46 12.50 11.40
CA ASN A 53 -6.40 11.17 12.01
C ASN A 53 -7.28 10.17 11.26
N THR A 54 -8.45 10.61 10.79
CA THR A 54 -9.34 9.80 9.95
C THR A 54 -8.65 9.43 8.63
N THR A 55 -7.99 10.40 7.98
CA THR A 55 -7.27 10.17 6.72
C THR A 55 -6.10 9.20 6.93
N ARG A 56 -5.39 9.29 8.06
CA ARG A 56 -4.35 8.28 8.41
C ARG A 56 -4.91 6.87 8.56
N ALA A 57 -6.09 6.70 9.13
CA ALA A 57 -6.75 5.39 9.21
C ALA A 57 -7.08 4.87 7.82
N GLU A 58 -7.55 5.74 6.92
CA GLU A 58 -7.84 5.38 5.53
C GLU A 58 -6.56 5.01 4.76
N ASP A 59 -5.47 5.77 4.93
CA ASP A 59 -4.17 5.49 4.32
C ASP A 59 -3.64 4.10 4.74
N ALA A 60 -3.84 3.72 6.01
CA ALA A 60 -3.48 2.39 6.49
C ALA A 60 -4.27 1.27 5.78
N TRP A 61 -5.51 1.51 5.34
CA TRP A 61 -6.25 0.54 4.52
C TRP A 61 -5.68 0.45 3.11
N LEU A 62 -5.23 1.58 2.56
CA LEU A 62 -4.62 1.61 1.23
C LEU A 62 -3.30 0.82 1.20
N ASP A 63 -2.58 0.78 2.32
CA ASP A 63 -1.38 -0.05 2.48
C ASP A 63 -1.68 -1.57 2.42
N GLU A 64 -2.93 -2.00 2.67
CA GLU A 64 -3.33 -3.42 2.56
C GLU A 64 -3.37 -3.93 1.11
N PHE A 65 -3.56 -3.05 0.11
CA PHE A 65 -3.56 -3.47 -1.31
C PHE A 65 -2.18 -3.90 -1.79
N SER A 66 -1.16 -3.15 -1.40
CA SER A 66 0.21 -3.43 -1.80
C SER A 66 1.15 -2.74 -0.84
N SER A 67 1.89 -3.53 -0.08
CA SER A 67 2.89 -3.06 0.87
C SER A 67 4.23 -2.71 0.21
N HIS A 68 4.44 -3.11 -1.06
CA HIS A 68 5.74 -2.96 -1.74
C HIS A 68 5.55 -2.63 -3.22
N LEU A 69 6.33 -1.66 -3.71
CA LEU A 69 6.48 -1.40 -5.13
C LEU A 69 7.06 -2.65 -5.81
N GLN A 70 6.26 -3.29 -6.66
CA GLN A 70 6.70 -4.46 -7.44
C GLN A 70 7.08 -4.03 -8.85
N TYR A 71 8.23 -4.50 -9.32
CA TYR A 71 8.65 -4.31 -10.70
C TYR A 71 8.43 -5.60 -11.47
N VAL A 72 7.73 -5.52 -12.59
CA VAL A 72 7.33 -6.69 -13.38
C VAL A 72 8.21 -6.81 -14.62
N PRO A 73 8.99 -7.89 -14.79
CA PRO A 73 9.67 -8.15 -16.05
C PRO A 73 8.66 -8.17 -17.19
N ALA A 74 9.04 -7.63 -18.35
CA ALA A 74 8.25 -7.79 -19.55
C ALA A 74 8.15 -9.28 -19.87
N PRO A 75 6.97 -9.73 -20.35
CA PRO A 75 6.83 -11.10 -20.78
C PRO A 75 7.76 -11.42 -21.96
N LEU A 76 7.84 -12.71 -22.31
CA LEU A 76 8.56 -13.12 -23.51
C LEU A 76 7.97 -12.41 -24.74
N GLY A 77 8.84 -12.10 -25.70
CA GLY A 77 8.44 -11.57 -26.99
C GLY A 77 7.52 -12.53 -27.76
N PRO A 78 6.80 -12.03 -28.77
CA PRO A 78 5.76 -12.80 -29.46
C PRO A 78 6.31 -14.03 -30.17
N LEU A 79 5.42 -15.01 -30.39
CA LEU A 79 5.70 -16.14 -31.28
C LEU A 79 6.04 -15.61 -32.68
N PRO A 80 7.13 -16.07 -33.30
CA PRO A 80 7.45 -15.71 -34.67
C PRO A 80 6.42 -16.32 -35.62
N CYS A 81 5.89 -15.53 -36.56
CA CYS A 81 5.06 -16.03 -37.65
C CYS A 81 5.97 -16.33 -38.85
N PRO A 82 6.34 -17.60 -39.14
CA PRO A 82 6.95 -17.92 -40.41
C PRO A 82 5.90 -17.72 -41.50
N GLN A 83 5.99 -16.63 -42.29
CA GLN A 83 5.19 -16.52 -43.51
C GLN A 83 5.41 -17.79 -44.36
N HIS A 84 4.33 -18.41 -44.83
CA HIS A 84 4.40 -19.56 -45.74
C HIS A 84 5.25 -19.18 -46.95
N VAL A 85 6.51 -19.62 -46.97
CA VAL A 85 7.36 -19.46 -48.14
C VAL A 85 7.10 -20.68 -49.01
N SER A 86 6.65 -20.46 -50.24
CA SER A 86 6.38 -21.48 -51.25
C SER A 86 7.62 -22.30 -51.68
N SER A 87 8.75 -22.23 -50.95
CA SER A 87 9.95 -22.99 -51.26
C SER A 87 10.68 -23.56 -50.02
N SER A 88 10.85 -24.89 -50.04
CA SER A 88 11.94 -25.76 -49.53
C SER A 88 12.53 -25.63 -48.10
N SER A 89 12.11 -24.71 -47.24
CA SER A 89 12.58 -24.69 -45.84
C SER A 89 11.77 -25.65 -44.96
N ASN A 90 12.22 -26.91 -44.85
CA ASN A 90 11.62 -27.96 -44.00
C ASN A 90 11.38 -27.49 -42.53
N VAL A 91 12.23 -26.61 -42.00
CA VAL A 91 12.10 -26.14 -40.61
C VAL A 91 10.93 -25.17 -40.42
N LYS A 92 10.75 -24.17 -41.29
CA LYS A 92 9.66 -23.19 -41.18
C LYS A 92 8.29 -23.88 -41.21
N ASN A 93 8.09 -24.85 -42.10
CA ASN A 93 6.84 -25.62 -42.18
C ASN A 93 6.63 -26.46 -40.91
N LYS A 94 7.65 -27.18 -40.44
CA LYS A 94 7.54 -27.95 -39.18
C LYS A 94 7.25 -27.09 -37.96
N VAL A 95 7.81 -25.87 -37.91
CA VAL A 95 7.49 -24.92 -36.83
C VAL A 95 6.03 -24.48 -36.96
N GLN A 96 5.57 -24.13 -38.16
CA GLN A 96 4.18 -23.74 -38.39
C GLN A 96 3.21 -24.86 -37.97
N ASP A 97 3.47 -26.11 -38.37
CA ASP A 97 2.66 -27.27 -38.00
C ASP A 97 2.61 -27.46 -36.47
N ALA A 98 3.72 -27.25 -35.78
CA ALA A 98 3.76 -27.32 -34.31
C ALA A 98 2.96 -26.18 -33.67
N LEU A 99 3.03 -24.96 -34.20
CA LEU A 99 2.25 -23.82 -33.69
C LEU A 99 0.74 -24.02 -33.90
N VAL A 100 0.33 -24.67 -35.00
CA VAL A 100 -1.07 -25.07 -35.22
C VAL A 100 -1.51 -26.10 -34.17
N LYS A 101 -0.68 -27.10 -33.83
CA LYS A 101 -1.01 -28.04 -32.74
C LYS A 101 -1.21 -27.35 -31.39
N ALA A 102 -0.39 -26.35 -31.09
CA ALA A 102 -0.55 -25.55 -29.86
C ALA A 102 -1.85 -24.73 -29.88
N GLN A 103 -2.28 -24.25 -31.06
CA GLN A 103 -3.58 -23.59 -31.24
C GLN A 103 -4.75 -24.52 -30.94
N ASP A 104 -4.65 -25.78 -31.36
CA ASP A 104 -5.67 -26.80 -31.14
C ASP A 104 -5.68 -27.34 -29.69
N GLY A 105 -4.96 -26.68 -28.76
CA GLY A 105 -4.85 -27.06 -27.35
C GLY A 105 -3.86 -28.19 -27.07
N ASN A 106 -3.09 -28.64 -28.06
CA ASN A 106 -2.14 -29.73 -27.93
C ASN A 106 -0.69 -29.23 -27.79
N THR A 107 -0.44 -28.49 -26.71
CA THR A 107 0.87 -27.88 -26.41
C THR A 107 1.99 -28.92 -26.29
N ASP A 108 1.73 -30.07 -25.68
CA ASP A 108 2.74 -31.13 -25.50
C ASP A 108 3.18 -31.72 -26.85
N ALA A 109 2.25 -31.98 -27.76
CA ALA A 109 2.60 -32.46 -29.10
C ALA A 109 3.33 -31.38 -29.93
N ALA A 110 3.05 -30.11 -29.71
CA ALA A 110 3.78 -29.00 -30.31
C ALA A 110 5.23 -28.95 -29.80
N ILE A 111 5.43 -29.05 -28.48
CA ILE A 111 6.75 -29.13 -27.83
C ILE A 111 7.55 -30.30 -28.39
N ALA A 112 6.96 -31.51 -28.40
CA ALA A 112 7.62 -32.72 -28.89
C ALA A 112 8.01 -32.62 -30.38
N ALA A 113 7.21 -31.93 -31.21
CA ALA A 113 7.51 -31.72 -32.62
C ALA A 113 8.69 -30.75 -32.86
N LEU A 114 8.87 -29.76 -31.97
CA LEU A 114 9.93 -28.75 -32.09
C LEU A 114 11.25 -29.18 -31.48
N GLU A 115 11.24 -30.06 -30.47
CA GLU A 115 12.42 -30.48 -29.72
C GLU A 115 13.57 -31.01 -30.62
N PRO A 116 13.32 -31.84 -31.65
CA PRO A 116 14.38 -32.29 -32.56
C PRO A 116 15.00 -31.17 -33.40
N LEU A 117 14.28 -30.07 -33.61
CA LEU A 117 14.73 -28.90 -34.38
C LEU A 117 15.43 -27.85 -33.50
N ALA A 118 15.17 -27.89 -32.19
CA ALA A 118 15.71 -26.96 -31.21
C ALA A 118 16.93 -27.51 -30.45
N THR A 119 17.24 -28.80 -30.61
CA THR A 119 18.33 -29.49 -29.91
C THR A 119 19.48 -29.89 -30.86
N GLY A 120 20.66 -30.14 -30.28
CA GLY A 120 21.85 -30.59 -31.02
C GLY A 120 22.65 -29.47 -31.73
N SER A 121 23.65 -29.89 -32.51
CA SER A 121 24.61 -28.99 -33.19
C SER A 121 24.01 -28.21 -34.37
N LYS A 122 22.83 -28.63 -34.85
CA LYS A 122 22.10 -28.02 -35.97
C LYS A 122 20.79 -27.34 -35.53
N ALA A 123 20.65 -27.04 -34.23
CA ALA A 123 19.48 -26.36 -33.70
C ALA A 123 19.17 -25.08 -34.48
N HIS A 124 17.91 -24.90 -34.88
CA HIS A 124 17.45 -23.75 -35.64
C HIS A 124 16.84 -22.70 -34.72
N TRP A 125 17.26 -21.43 -34.87
CA TRP A 125 16.84 -20.32 -34.01
C TRP A 125 15.31 -20.21 -33.89
N LEU A 126 14.58 -20.44 -34.99
CA LEU A 126 13.12 -20.34 -35.04
C LEU A 126 12.43 -21.40 -34.16
N ALA A 127 12.95 -22.64 -34.19
CA ALA A 127 12.43 -23.73 -33.36
C ALA A 127 12.77 -23.49 -31.88
N VAL A 128 13.99 -23.04 -31.58
CA VAL A 128 14.43 -22.65 -30.23
C VAL A 128 13.55 -21.55 -29.65
N LEU A 129 13.27 -20.50 -30.43
CA LEU A 129 12.42 -19.39 -29.99
C LEU A 129 11.00 -19.88 -29.68
N SER A 130 10.39 -20.62 -30.62
CA SER A 130 9.03 -21.14 -30.48
C SER A 130 8.91 -22.11 -29.30
N LEU A 131 9.86 -23.03 -29.16
CA LEU A 131 9.91 -24.00 -28.06
C LEU A 131 10.05 -23.30 -26.70
N SER A 132 10.90 -22.26 -26.60
CA SER A 132 11.04 -21.50 -25.34
C SER A 132 9.75 -20.80 -24.90
N ILE A 133 8.97 -20.30 -25.85
CA ILE A 133 7.68 -19.65 -25.57
C ILE A 133 6.64 -20.68 -25.15
N LEU A 134 6.54 -21.81 -25.87
CA LEU A 134 5.60 -22.88 -25.52
C LEU A 134 5.89 -23.50 -24.15
N HIS A 135 7.16 -23.74 -23.81
CA HIS A 135 7.53 -24.17 -22.47
C HIS A 135 7.09 -23.15 -21.41
N THR A 136 7.28 -21.86 -21.67
CA THR A 136 6.83 -20.80 -20.73
C THR A 136 5.30 -20.81 -20.58
N GLN A 137 4.56 -20.97 -21.66
CA GLN A 137 3.09 -21.09 -21.63
C GLN A 137 2.63 -22.33 -20.85
N ALA A 138 3.41 -23.41 -20.86
CA ALA A 138 3.18 -24.61 -20.07
C ALA A 138 3.70 -24.51 -18.60
N GLY A 139 4.17 -23.34 -18.16
CA GLY A 139 4.75 -23.14 -16.81
C GLY A 139 6.17 -23.72 -16.63
N GLN A 140 6.77 -24.26 -17.69
CA GLN A 140 8.08 -24.90 -17.73
C GLN A 140 9.20 -23.87 -17.98
N HIS A 141 9.30 -22.86 -17.11
CA HIS A 141 10.26 -21.76 -17.29
C HIS A 141 11.73 -22.23 -17.26
N ALA A 142 12.05 -23.27 -16.47
CA ALA A 142 13.42 -23.78 -16.33
C ALA A 142 13.90 -24.46 -17.62
N GLU A 143 13.00 -25.20 -18.27
CA GLU A 143 13.17 -25.85 -19.56
C GLU A 143 13.34 -24.81 -20.66
N ALA A 144 12.46 -23.80 -20.69
CA ALA A 144 12.56 -22.66 -21.61
C ALA A 144 13.93 -21.97 -21.52
N ARG A 145 14.40 -21.70 -20.29
CA ARG A 145 15.74 -21.13 -20.06
C ARG A 145 16.82 -22.06 -20.57
N THR A 146 16.75 -23.35 -20.24
CA THR A 146 17.78 -24.33 -20.61
C THR A 146 17.95 -24.45 -22.12
N VAL A 147 16.84 -24.43 -22.87
CA VAL A 147 16.84 -24.42 -24.33
C VAL A 147 17.58 -23.20 -24.88
N LEU A 148 17.26 -22.00 -24.37
CA LEU A 148 17.90 -20.75 -24.80
C LEU A 148 19.37 -20.67 -24.39
N ASP A 149 19.71 -21.07 -23.17
CA ASP A 149 21.08 -21.06 -22.66
C ASP A 149 21.97 -22.03 -23.44
N ARG A 150 21.46 -23.22 -23.78
CA ARG A 150 22.17 -24.18 -24.63
C ARG A 150 22.39 -23.62 -26.03
N PHE A 151 21.36 -23.05 -26.65
CA PHE A 151 21.47 -22.48 -28.00
C PHE A 151 22.46 -21.31 -28.04
N LEU A 152 22.32 -20.33 -27.15
CA LEU A 152 23.13 -19.11 -27.12
C LEU A 152 24.52 -19.33 -26.51
N GLY A 153 24.70 -20.41 -25.74
CA GLY A 153 25.99 -20.85 -25.20
C GLY A 153 26.82 -21.69 -26.18
N SER A 154 26.26 -22.09 -27.33
CA SER A 154 27.05 -22.79 -28.35
C SER A 154 28.13 -21.86 -28.90
N GLY A 155 29.36 -22.39 -29.09
CA GLY A 155 30.51 -21.57 -29.48
C GLY A 155 30.30 -20.78 -30.77
N THR A 156 29.52 -21.32 -31.72
CA THR A 156 29.16 -20.65 -32.98
C THR A 156 28.18 -19.50 -32.75
N ASN A 157 27.10 -19.72 -31.99
CA ASN A 157 26.11 -18.68 -31.74
C ASN A 157 26.67 -17.57 -30.85
N GLN A 158 27.51 -17.90 -29.88
CA GLN A 158 28.17 -16.91 -29.05
C GLN A 158 29.14 -16.03 -29.85
N ARG A 159 29.86 -16.61 -30.82
CA ARG A 159 30.67 -15.84 -31.79
C ARG A 159 29.79 -14.93 -32.66
N ASN A 160 28.67 -15.44 -33.18
CA ASN A 160 27.75 -14.63 -34.00
C ASN A 160 27.22 -13.44 -33.22
N ILE A 161 26.76 -13.68 -31.99
CA ILE A 161 26.27 -12.64 -31.07
C ILE A 161 27.35 -11.58 -30.81
N ASN A 162 28.59 -11.99 -30.55
CA ASN A 162 29.71 -11.06 -30.36
C ASN A 162 30.02 -10.25 -31.63
N ALA A 163 30.03 -10.90 -32.81
CA ALA A 163 30.24 -10.22 -34.08
C ALA A 163 29.17 -9.14 -34.36
N LEU A 164 27.92 -9.38 -33.96
CA LEU A 164 26.85 -8.40 -34.10
C LEU A 164 27.02 -7.21 -33.14
N TYR A 165 27.67 -7.39 -31.99
CA TYR A 165 28.00 -6.27 -31.07
C TYR A 165 29.15 -5.41 -31.56
N ASP A 166 30.16 -6.02 -32.20
CA ASP A 166 31.34 -5.31 -32.70
C ASP A 166 31.09 -4.52 -33.99
N PHE A 167 29.86 -4.58 -34.52
CA PHE A 167 29.41 -3.75 -35.62
C PHE A 167 29.60 -2.25 -35.31
N ARG A 168 30.68 -1.66 -35.85
CA ARG A 168 30.85 -0.23 -36.01
C ARG A 168 30.22 0.17 -37.34
N SER A 169 29.48 1.27 -37.34
CA SER A 169 28.64 1.74 -38.45
C SER A 169 29.34 1.64 -39.82
N ASN A 170 28.66 0.99 -40.77
CA ASN A 170 28.97 0.82 -42.20
C ASN A 170 29.71 -0.46 -42.67
N LYS A 171 30.03 -1.45 -41.82
CA LYS A 171 30.65 -2.72 -42.29
C LYS A 171 29.71 -3.92 -42.19
N PRO A 172 29.40 -4.65 -43.28
CA PRO A 172 28.52 -5.81 -43.22
C PRO A 172 29.02 -6.84 -42.18
N VAL A 173 28.18 -7.21 -41.21
CA VAL A 173 28.51 -8.23 -40.21
C VAL A 173 28.46 -9.60 -40.87
N SER A 174 29.48 -10.41 -40.64
CA SER A 174 29.47 -11.82 -41.03
C SER A 174 29.17 -12.69 -39.82
N ILE A 175 28.18 -13.57 -39.93
CA ILE A 175 27.83 -14.59 -38.95
C ILE A 175 28.13 -15.99 -39.51
N THR A 176 28.29 -16.99 -38.66
CA THR A 176 28.56 -18.37 -39.04
C THR A 176 27.27 -19.19 -38.92
N ILE A 177 26.79 -19.75 -40.03
CA ILE A 177 25.64 -20.66 -40.06
C ILE A 177 26.12 -22.00 -40.63
N ALA A 178 25.90 -23.09 -39.89
CA ALA A 178 26.35 -24.43 -40.26
C ALA A 178 27.84 -24.49 -40.69
N GLY A 179 28.71 -23.76 -39.98
CA GLY A 179 30.14 -23.68 -40.27
C GLY A 179 30.55 -22.73 -41.40
N ARG A 180 29.60 -22.10 -42.10
CA ARG A 180 29.88 -21.16 -43.20
C ARG A 180 29.69 -19.72 -42.74
N LYS A 181 30.62 -18.83 -43.10
CA LYS A 181 30.44 -17.38 -42.91
C LYS A 181 29.45 -16.86 -43.94
N VAL A 182 28.41 -16.18 -43.49
CA VAL A 182 27.38 -15.53 -44.30
C VAL A 182 27.16 -14.11 -43.81
N ARG A 183 26.75 -13.21 -44.71
CA ARG A 183 26.37 -11.84 -44.33
C ARG A 183 25.10 -11.90 -43.48
N ALA A 184 25.14 -11.27 -42.31
CA ALA A 184 23.96 -11.15 -41.46
C ALA A 184 22.89 -10.31 -42.18
N THR A 185 21.69 -10.87 -42.31
CA THR A 185 20.50 -10.15 -42.80
C THR A 185 19.79 -9.48 -41.63
N GLU A 186 18.85 -8.60 -41.94
CA GLU A 186 17.98 -7.99 -40.93
C GLU A 186 17.16 -9.03 -40.15
N GLU A 187 16.68 -10.09 -40.81
CA GLU A 187 15.97 -11.22 -40.19
C GLU A 187 16.84 -11.89 -39.12
N HIS A 188 18.12 -12.14 -39.41
CA HIS A 188 19.05 -12.71 -38.43
C HIS A 188 19.21 -11.80 -37.21
N LEU A 189 19.38 -10.49 -37.45
CA LEU A 189 19.56 -9.50 -36.41
C LEU A 189 18.32 -9.40 -35.50
N ARG A 190 17.11 -9.35 -36.08
CA ARG A 190 15.84 -9.38 -35.34
C ARG A 190 15.71 -10.68 -34.53
N ALA A 191 15.99 -11.83 -35.13
CA ALA A 191 15.95 -13.13 -34.43
C ALA A 191 16.87 -13.15 -33.20
N PHE A 192 18.10 -12.62 -33.31
CA PHE A 192 19.01 -12.54 -32.17
C PHE A 192 18.53 -11.58 -31.07
N VAL A 193 17.88 -10.47 -31.42
CA VAL A 193 17.26 -9.57 -30.44
C VAL A 193 16.15 -10.31 -29.68
N HIS A 194 15.25 -11.00 -30.37
CA HIS A 194 14.18 -11.78 -29.73
C HIS A 194 14.72 -12.86 -28.80
N LEU A 195 15.67 -13.68 -29.28
CA LEU A 195 16.28 -14.73 -28.46
C LEU A 195 16.99 -14.17 -27.22
N SER A 196 17.72 -13.07 -27.37
CA SER A 196 18.43 -12.44 -26.25
C SER A 196 17.47 -11.76 -25.27
N HIS A 197 16.39 -11.16 -25.78
CA HIS A 197 15.32 -10.59 -24.97
C HIS A 197 14.61 -11.67 -24.15
N ASN A 198 14.13 -12.75 -24.79
CA ASN A 198 13.44 -13.85 -24.10
C ASN A 198 14.34 -14.51 -23.06
N ARG A 199 15.63 -14.70 -23.38
CA ARG A 199 16.61 -15.19 -22.40
C ARG A 199 16.71 -14.25 -21.20
N GLY A 200 16.82 -12.95 -21.44
CA GLY A 200 16.86 -11.94 -20.37
C GLY A 200 15.59 -11.95 -19.53
N ALA A 201 14.41 -11.97 -20.16
CA ALA A 201 13.11 -12.03 -19.49
C ALA A 201 13.00 -13.24 -18.56
N LEU A 202 13.30 -14.44 -19.06
CA LEU A 202 13.26 -15.68 -18.29
C LEU A 202 14.22 -15.66 -17.10
N TRP A 203 15.40 -15.08 -17.27
CA TRP A 203 16.35 -14.92 -16.16
C TRP A 203 15.77 -14.04 -15.05
N LEU A 204 15.15 -12.91 -15.41
CA LEU A 204 14.49 -12.02 -14.45
C LEU A 204 13.29 -12.69 -13.76
N GLN A 205 12.45 -13.38 -14.52
CA GLN A 205 11.29 -14.12 -14.00
C GLN A 205 11.70 -15.25 -13.04
N GLN A 206 12.93 -15.75 -13.12
CA GLN A 206 13.49 -16.78 -12.24
C GLN A 206 14.39 -16.23 -11.12
N GLY A 207 14.31 -14.93 -10.81
CA GLY A 207 15.08 -14.34 -9.72
C GLY A 207 16.56 -14.13 -10.01
N GLN A 208 17.01 -14.21 -11.27
CA GLN A 208 18.42 -14.07 -11.63
C GLN A 208 18.78 -12.64 -12.04
N TYR A 209 19.11 -11.80 -11.04
CA TYR A 209 19.42 -10.38 -11.24
C TYR A 209 20.93 -10.05 -11.30
N GLY A 210 21.79 -11.06 -11.41
CA GLY A 210 23.24 -10.88 -11.37
C GLY A 210 23.83 -10.15 -12.59
N ARG A 211 25.13 -9.81 -12.49
CA ARG A 211 25.90 -9.15 -13.57
C ARG A 211 25.76 -9.80 -14.94
N ARG A 212 25.62 -11.14 -14.99
CA ARG A 212 25.45 -11.88 -16.24
C ARG A 212 24.11 -11.58 -16.92
N ALA A 213 23.01 -11.48 -16.16
CA ALA A 213 21.70 -11.08 -16.65
C ALA A 213 21.75 -9.67 -17.24
N LEU A 214 22.27 -8.71 -16.46
CA LEU A 214 22.45 -7.32 -16.90
C LEU A 214 23.31 -7.21 -18.16
N LYS A 215 24.38 -8.02 -18.27
CA LYS A 215 25.21 -8.05 -19.47
C LYS A 215 24.42 -8.49 -20.70
N ILE A 216 23.52 -9.46 -20.58
CA ILE A 216 22.64 -9.93 -21.67
C ILE A 216 21.62 -8.85 -22.04
N LEU A 217 20.98 -8.23 -21.05
CA LEU A 217 19.96 -7.20 -21.25
C LEU A 217 20.54 -5.94 -21.92
N ARG A 218 21.67 -5.43 -21.42
CA ARG A 218 22.37 -4.27 -22.01
C ARG A 218 22.77 -4.51 -23.46
N LYS A 219 23.26 -5.72 -23.71
CA LYS A 219 23.63 -6.20 -25.04
C LYS A 219 22.39 -6.20 -25.95
N THR A 220 21.27 -6.75 -25.51
CA THR A 220 20.00 -6.77 -26.25
C THR A 220 19.53 -5.34 -26.59
N VAL A 221 19.55 -4.42 -25.61
CA VAL A 221 19.26 -2.99 -25.83
C VAL A 221 20.19 -2.40 -26.89
N GLY A 222 21.49 -2.67 -26.83
CA GLY A 222 22.47 -2.18 -27.80
C GLY A 222 22.20 -2.64 -29.23
N LEU A 223 21.76 -3.90 -29.44
CA LEU A 223 21.34 -4.40 -30.75
C LEU A 223 20.04 -3.75 -31.20
N SER A 224 19.04 -3.68 -30.30
CA SER A 224 17.73 -3.07 -30.57
C SER A 224 17.87 -1.62 -31.06
N LYS A 225 18.65 -0.80 -30.35
CA LYS A 225 18.94 0.60 -30.72
C LYS A 225 19.47 0.75 -32.14
N ARG A 226 20.37 -0.15 -32.53
CA ARG A 226 21.04 -0.11 -33.83
C ARG A 226 20.15 -0.60 -34.97
N LEU A 227 19.24 -1.52 -34.67
CA LEU A 227 18.33 -2.12 -35.66
C LEU A 227 17.11 -1.25 -35.94
N PHE A 228 16.47 -0.77 -34.89
CA PHE A 228 15.19 -0.09 -35.02
C PHE A 228 15.31 1.43 -35.13
N SER A 229 16.54 1.97 -34.96
CA SER A 229 16.85 3.38 -34.76
C SER A 229 16.12 4.00 -33.55
N TRP A 230 16.76 4.93 -32.86
CA TRP A 230 16.06 5.78 -31.89
C TRP A 230 15.12 6.73 -32.64
N GLY A 231 13.89 6.92 -32.14
CA GLY A 231 12.96 7.92 -32.66
C GLY A 231 12.00 7.45 -33.76
N ARG A 232 11.93 6.15 -34.07
CA ARG A 232 10.73 5.63 -34.74
C ARG A 232 9.60 5.56 -33.72
N ASN A 233 8.44 6.08 -34.12
CA ASN A 233 7.22 6.09 -33.33
C ASN A 233 6.94 4.65 -32.86
N GLU A 234 6.39 4.43 -31.66
CA GLU A 234 5.93 3.09 -31.26
C GLU A 234 4.89 2.53 -32.25
N ASN A 235 4.32 3.37 -33.10
CA ASN A 235 3.53 2.97 -34.27
C ASN A 235 4.29 2.08 -35.27
N ASP A 236 5.62 2.25 -35.42
CA ASP A 236 6.45 1.52 -36.38
C ASP A 236 6.89 0.15 -35.86
N VAL A 237 6.78 -0.08 -34.54
CA VAL A 237 7.02 -1.37 -33.90
C VAL A 237 5.79 -1.69 -33.06
N GLN A 238 4.80 -2.30 -33.69
CA GLN A 238 3.53 -2.56 -33.04
C GLN A 238 3.68 -3.57 -31.90
N GLU A 239 3.14 -3.19 -30.75
CA GLU A 239 3.03 -4.04 -29.58
C GLU A 239 2.13 -5.23 -29.87
N ALA A 240 2.72 -6.41 -29.74
CA ALA A 240 1.94 -7.59 -29.46
C ALA A 240 1.88 -7.73 -27.94
N PRO A 241 0.69 -7.70 -27.30
CA PRO A 241 0.46 -8.62 -26.19
C PRO A 241 0.96 -10.01 -26.60
N ILE A 242 1.55 -10.80 -25.70
CA ILE A 242 1.95 -12.20 -26.00
C ILE A 242 0.79 -12.82 -26.76
N PRO A 243 0.89 -13.06 -28.09
CA PRO A 243 -0.26 -13.57 -28.80
C PRO A 243 -0.54 -14.95 -28.21
N ALA A 244 -1.82 -15.26 -28.07
CA ALA A 244 -2.29 -16.64 -27.89
C ALA A 244 -1.57 -17.55 -28.91
N PRO A 245 -1.42 -18.86 -28.63
CA PRO A 245 -0.73 -19.78 -29.52
C PRO A 245 -1.08 -19.51 -31.00
N GLY A 246 -0.03 -19.47 -31.82
CA GLY A 246 -0.03 -19.32 -33.28
C GLY A 246 -0.21 -17.93 -33.88
N CYS A 247 -0.33 -17.89 -35.21
CA CYS A 247 0.07 -16.75 -36.03
C CYS A 247 -1.05 -15.71 -36.23
N PRO A 248 -1.04 -14.54 -35.56
CA PRO A 248 -1.81 -13.41 -36.05
C PRO A 248 -1.28 -13.02 -37.43
N ARG A 249 -2.17 -12.71 -38.38
CA ARG A 249 -1.83 -12.30 -39.78
C ARG A 249 -0.98 -11.01 -39.88
N SER A 250 -0.53 -10.46 -38.75
CA SER A 250 0.40 -9.33 -38.65
C SER A 250 1.69 -9.79 -37.98
N ASP A 251 2.84 -9.69 -38.67
CA ASP A 251 4.18 -9.93 -38.12
C ASP A 251 4.54 -8.83 -37.10
N LYS A 252 4.01 -8.94 -35.88
CA LYS A 252 4.31 -7.98 -34.80
C LYS A 252 5.69 -8.29 -34.21
N GLY A 253 6.54 -7.27 -34.12
CA GLY A 253 7.93 -7.37 -33.65
C GLY A 253 8.09 -6.97 -32.18
N LEU A 254 9.27 -7.26 -31.62
CA LEU A 254 9.64 -6.80 -30.29
C LEU A 254 9.84 -5.28 -30.26
N THR A 255 9.15 -4.55 -29.37
CA THR A 255 9.32 -3.11 -29.24
C THR A 255 10.60 -2.73 -28.51
N THR A 256 11.18 -1.57 -28.86
CA THR A 256 12.32 -1.01 -28.12
C THR A 256 11.98 -0.84 -26.64
N THR A 257 10.76 -0.39 -26.32
CA THR A 257 10.28 -0.23 -24.93
C THR A 257 10.22 -1.55 -24.17
N GLY A 258 9.79 -2.64 -24.81
CA GLY A 258 9.82 -3.99 -24.21
C GLY A 258 11.24 -4.47 -23.88
N VAL A 259 12.22 -4.25 -24.77
CA VAL A 259 13.63 -4.59 -24.50
C VAL A 259 14.16 -3.84 -23.29
N TYR A 260 13.84 -2.55 -23.22
CA TYR A 260 14.29 -1.67 -22.17
C TYR A 260 13.65 -1.96 -20.82
N ASN A 261 12.36 -2.33 -20.81
CA ASN A 261 11.66 -2.68 -19.59
C ASN A 261 12.46 -3.70 -18.77
N ASN A 262 12.89 -4.78 -19.41
CA ASN A 262 13.70 -5.80 -18.75
C ASN A 262 15.05 -5.28 -18.27
N LEU A 263 15.70 -4.36 -19.01
CA LEU A 263 16.94 -3.75 -18.53
C LEU A 263 16.71 -2.87 -17.29
N ILE A 264 15.65 -2.05 -17.28
CA ILE A 264 15.27 -1.19 -16.14
C ILE A 264 14.97 -2.04 -14.91
N VAL A 265 14.07 -3.02 -15.06
CA VAL A 265 13.70 -3.97 -13.99
C VAL A 265 14.93 -4.73 -13.51
N GLY A 266 15.78 -5.22 -14.42
CA GLY A 266 17.01 -5.92 -14.06
C GLY A 266 17.97 -5.07 -13.23
N TYR A 267 18.07 -3.77 -13.49
CA TYR A 267 18.86 -2.87 -12.66
C TYR A 267 18.22 -2.61 -11.30
N LEU A 268 16.91 -2.39 -11.25
CA LEU A 268 16.18 -2.13 -10.01
C LEU A 268 16.25 -3.31 -9.05
N LEU A 269 16.18 -4.54 -9.58
CA LEU A 269 16.27 -5.78 -8.79
C LEU A 269 17.71 -6.27 -8.55
N SER A 270 18.72 -5.55 -9.04
CA SER A 270 20.13 -5.93 -8.89
C SER A 270 20.83 -5.14 -7.79
N ASP A 271 21.25 -5.79 -6.72
CA ASP A 271 21.95 -5.13 -5.61
C ASP A 271 23.45 -4.87 -5.85
N THR A 272 24.04 -5.48 -6.89
CA THR A 272 25.50 -5.62 -7.02
C THR A 272 26.12 -4.89 -8.22
N PHE A 273 25.31 -4.12 -8.97
CA PHE A 273 25.81 -3.46 -10.17
C PHE A 273 26.63 -2.22 -9.83
N LYS A 274 27.88 -2.22 -10.30
CA LYS A 274 28.79 -1.08 -10.25
C LYS A 274 29.47 -0.90 -11.60
N SER A 275 29.63 0.35 -12.00
CA SER A 275 30.32 0.79 -13.21
C SER A 275 31.44 1.76 -12.84
N SER A 276 32.36 2.02 -13.77
CA SER A 276 33.38 3.05 -13.57
C SER A 276 32.74 4.45 -13.52
N SER A 277 33.31 5.36 -12.73
CA SER A 277 32.82 6.74 -12.61
C SER A 277 32.75 7.47 -13.94
N ALA A 278 33.67 7.18 -14.87
CA ALA A 278 33.65 7.71 -16.23
C ALA A 278 32.44 7.22 -17.05
N SER A 279 32.04 5.95 -16.88
CA SER A 279 30.83 5.43 -17.52
C SER A 279 29.57 6.03 -16.90
N LEU A 280 29.51 6.14 -15.58
CA LEU A 280 28.40 6.80 -14.89
C LEU A 280 28.24 8.25 -15.35
N ARG A 281 29.34 9.03 -15.40
CA ARG A 281 29.31 10.43 -15.86
C ARG A 281 28.81 10.57 -17.29
N ARG A 282 29.19 9.67 -18.18
CA ARG A 282 28.68 9.66 -19.56
C ARG A 282 27.21 9.29 -19.60
N GLU A 283 26.81 8.31 -18.80
CA GLU A 283 25.44 7.82 -18.72
C GLU A 283 24.48 8.84 -18.09
N THR A 284 24.95 9.80 -17.29
CA THR A 284 24.08 10.86 -16.72
C THR A 284 24.24 12.22 -17.41
N LYS A 285 25.07 12.32 -18.45
CA LYS A 285 25.21 13.57 -19.22
C LYS A 285 24.20 13.56 -20.37
N ARG A 286 23.36 14.58 -20.45
CA ARG A 286 22.45 14.81 -21.58
C ARG A 286 22.93 15.98 -22.43
N SER A 287 22.61 15.92 -23.72
CA SER A 287 22.82 17.02 -24.67
C SER A 287 21.62 17.97 -24.77
N TYR A 288 20.51 17.59 -24.13
CA TYR A 288 19.25 18.33 -24.08
C TYR A 288 18.97 18.78 -22.65
N SER A 289 18.05 19.74 -22.53
CA SER A 289 17.53 20.26 -21.26
C SER A 289 16.04 20.48 -21.43
N ASP A 290 15.27 19.40 -21.36
CA ASP A 290 13.82 19.47 -21.50
C ASP A 290 13.18 20.06 -20.25
N LEU A 291 12.00 20.64 -20.44
CA LEU A 291 11.14 21.02 -19.33
C LEU A 291 10.60 19.76 -18.60
N PRO A 292 10.34 19.83 -17.28
CA PRO A 292 9.90 18.66 -16.48
C PRO A 292 8.61 18.00 -16.97
N ASP A 293 7.70 18.75 -17.60
CA ASP A 293 6.46 18.23 -18.18
C ASP A 293 6.69 17.33 -19.39
N LYS A 294 7.75 17.60 -20.16
CA LYS A 294 8.18 16.80 -21.32
C LYS A 294 9.04 15.62 -20.90
N ASN A 295 9.91 15.81 -19.91
CA ASN A 295 10.83 14.77 -19.45
C ASN A 295 10.95 14.76 -17.91
N PRO A 296 9.97 14.14 -17.23
CA PRO A 296 9.85 14.22 -15.77
C PRO A 296 10.99 13.54 -15.00
N LEU A 297 11.81 12.72 -15.68
CA LEU A 297 12.89 11.95 -15.07
C LEU A 297 14.28 12.58 -15.25
N TYR A 298 14.39 13.67 -16.02
CA TYR A 298 15.68 14.33 -16.27
C TYR A 298 16.27 14.96 -15.00
N GLU A 299 15.52 15.79 -14.30
CA GLU A 299 15.98 16.41 -13.05
C GLU A 299 16.22 15.38 -11.93
N PRO A 300 15.34 14.38 -11.69
CA PRO A 300 15.64 13.28 -10.76
C PRO A 300 16.96 12.56 -11.07
N LEU A 301 17.28 12.33 -12.35
CA LEU A 301 18.52 11.67 -12.74
C LEU A 301 19.75 12.47 -12.32
N ILE A 302 19.70 13.79 -12.45
CA ILE A 302 20.78 14.69 -12.03
C ILE A 302 20.88 14.70 -10.50
N HIS A 303 19.74 14.85 -9.82
CA HIS A 303 19.67 14.93 -8.37
C HIS A 303 20.24 13.68 -7.68
N TYR A 304 19.86 12.50 -8.17
CA TYR A 304 20.19 11.24 -7.50
C TYR A 304 21.51 10.59 -7.93
N LYS A 305 22.19 11.12 -8.96
CA LYS A 305 23.40 10.52 -9.54
C LYS A 305 24.42 10.02 -8.51
N ASP A 306 24.61 10.77 -7.43
CA ASP A 306 25.59 10.47 -6.37
C ASP A 306 24.92 10.11 -5.02
N ALA A 307 23.59 10.20 -4.91
CA ALA A 307 22.84 10.00 -3.66
C ALA A 307 22.23 8.60 -3.51
N VAL A 308 22.19 7.80 -4.58
CA VAL A 308 21.61 6.46 -4.60
C VAL A 308 22.57 5.42 -5.19
N PRO A 309 22.33 4.11 -4.92
CA PRO A 309 23.09 3.04 -5.53
C PRO A 309 23.13 3.12 -7.07
N GLN A 310 24.29 2.80 -7.67
CA GLN A 310 24.50 2.96 -9.11
C GLN A 310 23.51 2.16 -9.96
N ASN A 311 23.08 0.98 -9.53
CA ASN A 311 22.06 0.20 -10.23
C ASN A 311 20.78 1.03 -10.45
N TRP A 312 20.36 1.77 -9.43
CA TRP A 312 19.17 2.62 -9.51
C TRP A 312 19.40 3.83 -10.43
N VAL A 313 20.57 4.48 -10.39
CA VAL A 313 20.92 5.56 -11.33
C VAL A 313 20.86 5.09 -12.78
N TRP A 314 21.32 3.85 -13.04
CA TRP A 314 21.26 3.27 -14.38
C TRP A 314 19.82 2.93 -14.79
N ALA A 315 18.99 2.43 -13.87
CA ALA A 315 17.56 2.23 -14.13
C ALA A 315 16.89 3.56 -14.50
N LEU A 316 17.13 4.61 -13.70
CA LEU A 316 16.61 5.96 -13.93
C LEU A 316 17.10 6.56 -15.25
N SER A 317 18.39 6.41 -15.58
CA SER A 317 18.93 6.84 -16.88
C SER A 317 18.20 6.18 -18.05
N ASN A 318 17.95 4.87 -17.96
CA ASN A 318 17.28 4.13 -19.03
C ASN A 318 15.78 4.47 -19.11
N ALA A 319 15.12 4.70 -17.97
CA ALA A 319 13.74 5.13 -17.90
C ALA A 319 13.56 6.55 -18.48
N GLU A 320 14.40 7.49 -18.07
CA GLU A 320 14.46 8.86 -18.59
C GLU A 320 14.64 8.86 -20.11
N HIS A 321 15.53 8.02 -20.60
CA HIS A 321 15.78 7.85 -22.01
C HIS A 321 14.53 7.38 -22.78
N ILE A 322 13.69 6.54 -22.18
CA ILE A 322 12.39 6.16 -22.77
C ILE A 322 11.43 7.33 -22.73
N THR A 323 11.21 7.96 -21.56
CA THR A 323 10.21 9.02 -21.40
C THR A 323 10.51 10.24 -22.26
N HIS A 324 11.79 10.56 -22.49
CA HIS A 324 12.22 11.63 -23.40
C HIS A 324 11.77 11.38 -24.85
N ASN A 325 11.94 10.16 -25.36
CA ASN A 325 11.71 9.84 -26.77
C ASN A 325 10.29 9.31 -27.05
N ILE A 326 9.66 8.72 -26.03
CA ILE A 326 8.37 8.05 -26.09
C ILE A 326 7.57 8.51 -24.85
N PRO A 327 6.93 9.68 -24.90
CA PRO A 327 6.27 10.28 -23.74
C PRO A 327 5.08 9.47 -23.23
N THR A 328 4.46 8.65 -24.09
CA THR A 328 3.33 7.78 -23.79
C THR A 328 3.60 6.40 -24.38
N PRO A 329 4.33 5.53 -23.66
CA PRO A 329 4.53 4.15 -24.07
C PRO A 329 3.18 3.43 -24.11
N LYS A 330 2.92 2.69 -25.18
CA LYS A 330 1.71 1.89 -25.33
C LYS A 330 1.81 0.61 -24.50
N ASN A 331 3.02 0.12 -24.23
CA ASN A 331 3.23 -1.17 -23.58
C ASN A 331 2.82 -1.02 -22.11
N PRO A 332 1.82 -1.77 -21.66
CA PRO A 332 1.24 -1.53 -20.34
C PRO A 332 2.22 -1.90 -19.21
N ILE A 333 3.09 -2.89 -19.40
CA ILE A 333 4.06 -3.29 -18.37
C ILE A 333 5.14 -2.22 -18.18
N ILE A 334 5.65 -1.62 -19.26
CA ILE A 334 6.61 -0.51 -19.12
C ILE A 334 5.95 0.73 -18.51
N SER A 335 4.72 1.07 -18.90
CA SER A 335 3.99 2.21 -18.33
C SER A 335 3.76 2.01 -16.83
N TYR A 336 3.40 0.80 -16.40
CA TYR A 336 3.32 0.44 -14.99
C TYR A 336 4.67 0.56 -14.26
N ASN A 337 5.75 0.02 -14.82
CA ASN A 337 7.07 0.08 -14.19
C ASN A 337 7.64 1.51 -14.13
N LEU A 338 7.36 2.35 -15.14
CA LEU A 338 7.72 3.77 -15.11
C LEU A 338 6.93 4.51 -14.03
N ALA A 339 5.63 4.27 -13.91
CA ALA A 339 4.81 4.83 -12.84
C ALA A 339 5.31 4.37 -11.45
N THR A 340 5.68 3.10 -11.32
CA THR A 340 6.24 2.52 -10.08
C THR A 340 7.59 3.15 -9.75
N LEU A 341 8.47 3.36 -10.73
CA LEU A 341 9.73 4.08 -10.54
C LEU A 341 9.52 5.52 -10.07
N MET A 342 8.55 6.23 -10.65
CA MET A 342 8.17 7.57 -10.19
C MET A 342 7.67 7.57 -8.74
N GLY A 343 6.91 6.54 -8.34
CA GLY A 343 6.54 6.31 -6.94
C GLY A 343 7.76 6.18 -6.04
N SER A 344 8.73 5.33 -6.41
CA SER A 344 9.97 5.16 -5.64
C SER A 344 10.82 6.44 -5.53
N ILE A 345 10.74 7.30 -6.53
CA ILE A 345 11.41 8.62 -6.52
C ILE A 345 10.74 9.52 -5.47
N LEU A 346 9.40 9.54 -5.42
CA LEU A 346 8.64 10.33 -4.46
C LEU A 346 8.85 9.84 -3.02
N GLU A 347 8.86 8.52 -2.80
CA GLU A 347 9.15 7.93 -1.48
C GLU A 347 10.55 8.28 -0.95
N ARG A 348 11.49 8.63 -1.84
CA ARG A 348 12.84 9.10 -1.51
C ARG A 348 12.92 10.62 -1.31
N GLY A 349 11.80 11.32 -1.26
CA GLY A 349 11.72 12.74 -0.94
C GLY A 349 12.11 13.70 -2.07
N TYR A 350 12.02 13.28 -3.34
CA TYR A 350 12.29 14.18 -4.47
C TYR A 350 11.28 15.33 -4.55
N THR A 351 11.76 16.55 -4.76
CA THR A 351 10.93 17.72 -5.08
C THR A 351 11.37 18.36 -6.41
N PRO A 352 10.45 18.86 -7.26
CA PRO A 352 9.01 18.99 -7.04
C PRO A 352 8.19 17.71 -7.27
N GLU A 353 7.25 17.41 -6.37
CA GLU A 353 6.44 16.18 -6.42
C GLU A 353 5.34 16.19 -7.48
N ASN A 354 4.74 17.36 -7.75
CA ASN A 354 3.52 17.47 -8.55
C ASN A 354 3.69 16.96 -9.99
N VAL A 355 4.85 17.21 -10.60
CA VAL A 355 5.15 16.78 -11.97
C VAL A 355 5.18 15.25 -12.03
N LEU A 356 5.87 14.62 -11.07
CA LEU A 356 5.97 13.16 -10.98
C LEU A 356 4.62 12.52 -10.65
N LYS A 357 3.86 13.06 -9.68
CA LYS A 357 2.51 12.58 -9.34
C LYS A 357 1.58 12.61 -10.55
N THR A 358 1.58 13.73 -11.28
CA THR A 358 0.76 13.90 -12.49
C THR A 358 1.14 12.90 -13.58
N LYS A 359 2.44 12.75 -13.87
CA LYS A 359 2.92 11.82 -14.91
C LYS A 359 2.73 10.36 -14.53
N ARG A 360 2.90 10.03 -13.26
CA ARG A 360 2.61 8.70 -12.72
C ARG A 360 1.16 8.32 -12.97
N MET A 361 0.21 9.18 -12.61
CA MET A 361 -1.21 8.94 -12.86
C MET A 361 -1.54 8.86 -14.35
N GLN A 362 -0.95 9.72 -15.18
CA GLN A 362 -1.12 9.65 -16.64
C GLN A 362 -0.73 8.27 -17.20
N PHE A 363 0.39 7.70 -16.77
CA PHE A 363 0.79 6.36 -17.23
C PHE A 363 -0.20 5.28 -16.80
N LEU A 364 -0.65 5.32 -15.54
CA LEU A 364 -1.61 4.34 -15.01
C LEU A 364 -2.98 4.43 -15.70
N GLU A 365 -3.45 5.64 -16.01
CA GLU A 365 -4.73 5.88 -16.71
C GLU A 365 -4.71 5.40 -18.17
N THR A 366 -3.54 5.38 -18.80
CA THR A 366 -3.36 4.90 -20.19
C THR A 366 -3.07 3.40 -20.31
N LEU A 367 -3.06 2.66 -19.20
CA LEU A 367 -2.83 1.21 -19.22
C LEU A 367 -3.95 0.48 -19.97
N LYS A 368 -3.56 -0.23 -21.03
CA LYS A 368 -4.44 -1.13 -21.80
C LYS A 368 -4.52 -2.50 -21.14
N TRP A 369 -5.39 -2.63 -20.15
CA TRP A 369 -5.53 -3.83 -19.32
C TRP A 369 -5.81 -5.11 -20.10
N GLU A 370 -6.57 -5.00 -21.19
CA GLU A 370 -6.85 -6.12 -22.09
C GLU A 370 -5.59 -6.71 -22.75
N GLN A 371 -4.47 -5.97 -22.74
CA GLN A 371 -3.18 -6.38 -23.32
C GLN A 371 -2.20 -6.91 -22.27
N VAL A 372 -2.55 -6.86 -20.99
CA VAL A 372 -1.75 -7.42 -19.89
C VAL A 372 -2.13 -8.89 -19.70
N PRO A 373 -1.18 -9.84 -19.65
CA PRO A 373 -1.53 -11.23 -19.36
C PRO A 373 -2.02 -11.39 -17.91
N ASP A 374 -2.87 -12.39 -17.67
CA ASP A 374 -3.62 -12.49 -16.40
C ASP A 374 -2.73 -12.71 -15.18
N ALA A 375 -1.60 -13.41 -15.34
CA ALA A 375 -0.61 -13.59 -14.29
C ALA A 375 -0.03 -12.24 -13.83
N GLU A 376 0.35 -11.36 -14.77
CA GLU A 376 0.85 -10.03 -14.47
C GLU A 376 -0.27 -9.10 -13.96
N LYS A 377 -1.52 -9.23 -14.46
CA LYS A 377 -2.66 -8.46 -13.93
C LYS A 377 -2.82 -8.68 -12.43
N ALA A 378 -2.77 -9.94 -11.97
CA ALA A 378 -2.91 -10.27 -10.55
C ALA A 378 -1.83 -9.60 -9.67
N LEU A 379 -0.62 -9.42 -10.22
CA LEU A 379 0.50 -8.78 -9.51
C LEU A 379 0.36 -7.26 -9.47
N ILE A 380 0.02 -6.62 -10.59
CA ILE A 380 0.05 -5.15 -10.68
C ILE A 380 -1.25 -4.48 -10.23
N MET A 381 -2.39 -5.16 -10.38
CA MET A 381 -3.73 -4.57 -10.18
C MET A 381 -3.92 -3.97 -8.78
N PRO A 382 -3.55 -4.64 -7.67
CA PRO A 382 -3.68 -4.05 -6.34
C PRO A 382 -2.91 -2.73 -6.19
N SER A 383 -1.70 -2.67 -6.73
CA SER A 383 -0.87 -1.45 -6.71
C SER A 383 -1.50 -0.33 -7.54
N VAL A 384 -2.11 -0.64 -8.69
CA VAL A 384 -2.79 0.39 -9.49
C VAL A 384 -4.06 0.89 -8.80
N ILE A 385 -4.87 -0.01 -8.24
CA ILE A 385 -6.08 0.39 -7.50
C ILE A 385 -5.74 1.30 -6.33
N ARG A 386 -4.70 0.97 -5.56
CA ARG A 386 -4.19 1.81 -4.47
C ARG A 386 -3.94 3.24 -4.96
N GLU A 387 -3.27 3.40 -6.11
CA GLU A 387 -2.98 4.72 -6.68
C GLU A 387 -4.24 5.46 -7.13
N TYR A 388 -5.20 4.77 -7.75
CA TYR A 388 -6.50 5.37 -8.10
C TYR A 388 -7.24 5.87 -6.86
N LEU A 389 -7.28 5.07 -5.79
CA LEU A 389 -7.93 5.44 -4.54
C LEU A 389 -7.21 6.60 -3.84
N ALA A 390 -5.88 6.61 -3.83
CA ALA A 390 -5.07 7.69 -3.24
C ALA A 390 -5.27 9.03 -3.97
N HIS A 391 -5.57 9.00 -5.27
CA HIS A 391 -5.83 10.18 -6.08
C HIS A 391 -7.32 10.46 -6.29
N ASN A 392 -8.20 9.79 -5.54
CA ASN A 392 -9.66 9.96 -5.62
C ASN A 392 -10.22 9.76 -7.04
N LYS A 393 -9.63 8.85 -7.82
CA LYS A 393 -10.03 8.52 -9.19
C LYS A 393 -10.97 7.31 -9.22
N PRO A 394 -11.92 7.27 -10.17
CA PRO A 394 -12.79 6.11 -10.34
C PRO A 394 -11.99 4.89 -10.81
N ILE A 395 -12.14 3.76 -10.10
CA ILE A 395 -11.50 2.50 -10.49
C ILE A 395 -12.20 1.93 -11.73
N PRO A 396 -11.48 1.55 -12.79
CA PRO A 396 -12.05 0.90 -13.97
C PRO A 396 -12.81 -0.39 -13.63
N ALA A 397 -13.99 -0.57 -14.25
CA ALA A 397 -14.91 -1.67 -13.93
C ALA A 397 -14.28 -3.06 -14.12
N ASN A 398 -13.47 -3.23 -15.17
CA ASN A 398 -12.75 -4.46 -15.47
C ASN A 398 -11.73 -4.88 -14.38
N MET A 399 -11.28 -3.96 -13.52
CA MET A 399 -10.44 -4.31 -12.36
C MET A 399 -11.27 -4.84 -11.19
N LEU A 400 -12.54 -4.43 -11.09
CA LEU A 400 -13.43 -4.81 -10.00
C LEU A 400 -13.91 -6.27 -10.14
N GLU A 401 -14.12 -6.73 -11.37
CA GLU A 401 -14.68 -8.06 -11.67
C GLU A 401 -13.80 -9.23 -11.19
N ASN A 402 -12.48 -9.05 -11.13
CA ASN A 402 -11.53 -10.12 -10.80
C ASN A 402 -10.83 -9.91 -9.46
N MET A 403 -11.41 -9.09 -8.58
CA MET A 403 -10.75 -8.67 -7.35
C MET A 403 -11.00 -9.62 -6.18
N ASN A 404 -9.99 -9.79 -5.33
CA ASN A 404 -10.13 -10.49 -4.05
C ASN A 404 -11.21 -9.79 -3.18
N PRO A 405 -12.13 -10.55 -2.54
CA PRO A 405 -13.14 -10.00 -1.62
C PRO A 405 -12.60 -9.03 -0.56
N GLN A 406 -11.39 -9.27 -0.03
CA GLN A 406 -10.77 -8.37 0.95
C GLN A 406 -10.53 -6.96 0.36
N HIS A 407 -9.95 -6.90 -0.84
CA HIS A 407 -9.71 -5.63 -1.53
C HIS A 407 -11.02 -4.94 -1.94
N ALA A 408 -12.05 -5.71 -2.33
CA ALA A 408 -13.37 -5.17 -2.63
C ALA A 408 -14.01 -4.49 -1.41
N ALA A 409 -13.85 -5.07 -0.22
CA ALA A 409 -14.31 -4.47 1.04
C ALA A 409 -13.62 -3.13 1.32
N ILE A 410 -12.30 -3.04 1.11
CA ILE A 410 -11.56 -1.77 1.29
C ILE A 410 -12.04 -0.71 0.29
N ILE A 411 -12.27 -1.07 -0.98
CA ILE A 411 -12.83 -0.13 -1.97
C ILE A 411 -14.19 0.41 -1.50
N GLY A 412 -15.06 -0.48 -1.02
CA GLY A 412 -16.37 -0.12 -0.48
C GLY A 412 -16.24 0.86 0.68
N ALA A 413 -15.43 0.52 1.67
CA ALA A 413 -15.16 1.35 2.84
C ALA A 413 -14.56 2.72 2.44
N ARG A 414 -13.61 2.76 1.50
CA ARG A 414 -13.01 4.00 1.00
C ARG A 414 -14.01 4.89 0.29
N LYS A 415 -14.87 4.33 -0.57
CA LYS A 415 -15.93 5.08 -1.25
C LYS A 415 -16.93 5.66 -0.26
N PHE A 416 -17.35 4.87 0.74
CA PHE A 416 -18.22 5.34 1.80
C PHE A 416 -17.55 6.47 2.60
N ALA A 417 -16.32 6.26 3.08
CA ALA A 417 -15.56 7.24 3.85
C ALA A 417 -15.41 8.58 3.11
N MET A 418 -14.99 8.55 1.84
CA MET A 418 -14.90 9.76 1.01
C MET A 418 -16.25 10.44 0.84
N SER A 419 -17.32 9.68 0.57
CA SER A 419 -18.66 10.25 0.43
C SER A 419 -19.17 10.86 1.74
N ALA A 420 -18.84 10.28 2.89
CA ALA A 420 -19.28 10.77 4.19
C ALA A 420 -18.49 12.01 4.62
N ARG A 421 -17.18 12.02 4.32
CA ARG A 421 -16.24 13.07 4.70
C ARG A 421 -16.29 14.30 3.80
N ASP A 422 -16.32 14.09 2.49
CA ASP A 422 -16.07 15.16 1.49
C ASP A 422 -17.38 15.79 0.99
N ASN A 423 -18.53 15.14 1.17
CA ASN A 423 -19.84 15.72 0.86
C ASN A 423 -20.34 16.54 2.05
N LEU A 424 -20.36 17.87 1.91
CA LEU A 424 -20.75 18.82 2.96
C LEU A 424 -22.11 18.51 3.61
N ASN A 425 -23.10 18.06 2.85
CA ASN A 425 -24.42 17.76 3.41
C ASN A 425 -24.39 16.48 4.25
N ARG A 426 -23.66 15.46 3.79
CA ARG A 426 -23.51 14.19 4.54
C ARG A 426 -22.55 14.31 5.71
N ARG A 427 -21.64 15.28 5.66
CA ARG A 427 -20.62 15.51 6.70
C ARG A 427 -21.25 15.96 8.01
N GLN A 428 -22.29 16.79 7.96
CA GLN A 428 -23.03 17.19 9.16
C GLN A 428 -23.81 15.99 9.72
N ASP A 429 -24.60 15.31 8.88
CA ASP A 429 -25.36 14.11 9.28
C ASP A 429 -24.47 13.05 9.94
N LEU A 430 -23.25 12.87 9.41
CA LEU A 430 -22.24 11.98 9.97
C LEU A 430 -21.81 12.41 11.38
N VAL A 431 -21.51 13.69 11.58
CA VAL A 431 -21.10 14.20 12.89
C VAL A 431 -22.24 14.07 13.89
N ASP A 432 -23.46 14.41 13.49
CA ASP A 432 -24.65 14.30 14.33
C ASP A 432 -24.87 12.84 14.75
N ALA A 433 -24.73 11.90 13.82
CA ALA A 433 -24.82 10.47 14.12
C ALA A 433 -23.73 9.99 15.12
N ILE A 434 -22.47 10.42 14.96
CA ILE A 434 -21.37 10.07 15.87
C ILE A 434 -21.60 10.69 17.26
N VAL A 435 -22.08 11.94 17.30
CA VAL A 435 -22.40 12.68 18.52
C VAL A 435 -23.56 12.03 19.28
N ALA A 436 -24.60 11.59 18.58
CA ALA A 436 -25.73 10.85 19.14
C ALA A 436 -25.41 9.39 19.49
N GLY A 437 -24.25 8.88 19.04
CA GLY A 437 -23.85 7.49 19.19
C GLY A 437 -24.56 6.51 18.26
N ASP A 438 -25.32 7.01 17.28
CA ASP A 438 -25.99 6.23 16.23
C ASP A 438 -25.02 5.86 15.10
N GLU A 439 -24.05 5.02 15.41
CA GLU A 439 -22.97 4.64 14.49
C GLU A 439 -23.31 3.41 13.63
N ALA A 440 -24.55 2.90 13.68
CA ALA A 440 -24.92 1.64 13.05
C ALA A 440 -24.73 1.67 11.53
N ALA A 441 -25.25 2.70 10.86
CA ALA A 441 -25.11 2.88 9.42
C ALA A 441 -23.65 3.12 8.98
N ILE A 442 -22.84 3.77 9.84
CA ILE A 442 -21.41 4.00 9.59
C ILE A 442 -20.66 2.67 9.67
N ARG A 443 -20.97 1.84 10.67
CA ARG A 443 -20.38 0.52 10.86
C ARG A 443 -20.75 -0.44 9.74
N GLU A 444 -22.00 -0.39 9.27
CA GLU A 444 -22.43 -1.17 8.10
C GLU A 444 -21.68 -0.73 6.83
N GLY A 445 -21.57 0.57 6.58
CA GLY A 445 -20.92 1.10 5.38
C GLY A 445 -19.40 0.87 5.34
N LEU A 446 -18.72 0.87 6.49
CA LEU A 446 -17.28 0.65 6.59
C LEU A 446 -16.89 -0.81 6.87
N GLY A 447 -17.82 -1.64 7.33
CA GLY A 447 -17.58 -3.03 7.70
C GLY A 447 -16.46 -3.18 8.73
N GLY A 448 -15.51 -4.09 8.47
CA GLY A 448 -14.37 -4.37 9.36
C GLY A 448 -13.41 -3.18 9.58
N HIS A 449 -13.52 -2.11 8.78
CA HIS A 449 -12.68 -0.93 8.89
C HIS A 449 -13.28 0.18 9.78
N ALA A 450 -14.51 -0.01 10.26
CA ALA A 450 -15.27 1.03 10.97
C ALA A 450 -14.58 1.54 12.24
N ASP A 451 -14.02 0.65 13.06
CA ASP A 451 -13.51 1.03 14.39
C ASP A 451 -12.27 1.92 14.34
N ALA A 452 -11.35 1.65 13.40
CA ALA A 452 -10.18 2.51 13.21
C ALA A 452 -10.59 3.88 12.68
N TRP A 453 -11.54 3.92 11.74
CA TRP A 453 -12.04 5.15 11.16
C TRP A 453 -12.79 6.01 12.18
N LEU A 454 -13.72 5.42 12.92
CA LEU A 454 -14.54 6.11 13.93
C LEU A 454 -13.66 6.68 15.04
N ARG A 455 -12.61 5.97 15.47
CA ARG A 455 -11.62 6.52 16.42
C ARG A 455 -10.89 7.73 15.85
N GLY A 456 -10.48 7.68 14.58
CA GLY A 456 -9.89 8.82 13.88
C GLY A 456 -10.84 10.01 13.82
N MET A 457 -12.09 9.77 13.44
CA MET A 457 -13.13 10.79 13.29
C MET A 457 -13.46 11.46 14.62
N ARG A 458 -13.67 10.68 15.70
CA ARG A 458 -13.87 11.25 17.05
C ARG A 458 -12.67 12.05 17.52
N SER A 459 -11.46 11.60 17.22
CA SER A 459 -10.23 12.32 17.59
C SER A 459 -10.12 13.66 16.85
N ASP A 460 -10.43 13.69 15.56
CA ASP A 460 -10.44 14.92 14.76
C ASP A 460 -11.53 15.88 15.27
N LEU A 461 -12.73 15.36 15.55
CA LEU A 461 -13.86 16.13 16.10
C LEU A 461 -13.53 16.75 17.47
N ALA A 462 -12.93 15.96 18.36
CA ALA A 462 -12.47 16.43 19.67
C ALA A 462 -11.37 17.50 19.55
N GLN A 463 -10.45 17.34 18.61
CA GLN A 463 -9.40 18.33 18.33
C GLN A 463 -10.00 19.65 17.83
N HIS A 464 -10.95 19.60 16.90
CA HIS A 464 -11.64 20.79 16.42
C HIS A 464 -12.38 21.51 17.55
N LEU A 465 -13.14 20.79 18.38
CA LEU A 465 -13.81 21.39 19.53
C LEU A 465 -12.83 21.98 20.53
N ALA A 466 -11.69 21.34 20.77
CA ALA A 466 -10.67 21.88 21.66
C ALA A 466 -10.09 23.20 21.13
N GLU A 467 -9.96 23.34 19.81
CA GLU A 467 -9.55 24.60 19.17
C GLU A 467 -10.64 25.69 19.27
N GLN A 468 -11.91 25.34 19.13
CA GLN A 468 -13.02 26.29 19.34
C GLN A 468 -13.14 26.69 20.80
N CYS A 469 -12.93 25.75 21.73
CA CYS A 469 -12.91 26.00 23.17
C CYS A 469 -11.92 27.11 23.54
N LEU A 470 -10.74 27.15 22.89
CA LEU A 470 -9.76 28.22 23.15
C LEU A 470 -10.29 29.62 22.84
N LYS A 471 -11.27 29.75 21.96
CA LYS A 471 -11.89 31.02 21.55
C LYS A 471 -13.06 31.44 22.45
N VAL A 472 -13.54 30.55 23.32
CA VAL A 472 -14.60 30.86 24.28
C VAL A 472 -14.02 31.75 25.38
N GLU A 473 -14.61 32.94 25.54
CA GLU A 473 -14.19 33.93 26.53
C GLU A 473 -14.69 33.59 27.94
N GLU A 474 -15.88 32.99 28.05
CA GLU A 474 -16.48 32.66 29.35
C GLU A 474 -15.83 31.41 29.98
N PRO A 475 -15.18 31.52 31.16
CA PRO A 475 -14.44 30.41 31.76
C PRO A 475 -15.31 29.19 32.11
N LEU A 476 -16.56 29.42 32.52
CA LEU A 476 -17.49 28.36 32.88
C LEU A 476 -17.94 27.57 31.65
N GLU A 477 -18.20 28.25 30.55
CA GLU A 477 -18.54 27.63 29.27
C GLU A 477 -17.36 26.86 28.70
N LYS A 478 -16.15 27.42 28.83
CA LYS A 478 -14.88 26.78 28.46
C LYS A 478 -14.65 25.46 29.20
N GLN A 479 -14.85 25.46 30.52
CA GLN A 479 -14.73 24.25 31.34
C GLN A 479 -15.79 23.21 30.97
N ARG A 480 -17.05 23.62 30.77
CA ARG A 480 -18.12 22.72 30.33
C ARG A 480 -17.83 22.06 28.98
N LEU A 481 -17.30 22.82 28.03
CA LEU A 481 -16.91 22.31 26.72
C LEU A 481 -15.72 21.34 26.84
N ALA A 482 -14.73 21.65 27.68
CA ALA A 482 -13.62 20.76 27.96
C ALA A 482 -14.07 19.41 28.54
N ASP A 483 -15.00 19.43 29.51
CA ASP A 483 -15.56 18.23 30.13
C ASP A 483 -16.38 17.42 29.11
N ALA A 484 -17.17 18.09 28.28
CA ALA A 484 -17.94 17.44 27.19
C ALA A 484 -17.02 16.75 26.17
N ILE A 485 -15.93 17.40 25.74
CA ILE A 485 -14.93 16.80 24.84
C ILE A 485 -14.30 15.57 25.48
N THR A 486 -14.10 15.58 26.80
CA THR A 486 -13.51 14.45 27.54
C THR A 486 -14.43 13.24 27.53
N LEU A 487 -15.72 13.46 27.75
CA LEU A 487 -16.74 12.40 27.76
C LEU A 487 -17.05 11.86 26.37
N PHE A 488 -16.93 12.69 25.35
CA PHE A 488 -17.06 12.28 23.95
C PHE A 488 -15.99 11.28 23.51
N ARG A 489 -14.76 11.48 24.00
CA ARG A 489 -13.63 10.60 23.69
C ARG A 489 -13.82 9.25 24.37
N ARG A 490 -13.57 8.17 23.63
CA ARG A 490 -13.59 6.80 24.14
C ARG A 490 -12.18 6.32 24.43
N ALA A 491 -12.08 5.25 25.21
CA ALA A 491 -10.81 4.59 25.47
C ALA A 491 -10.15 4.15 24.15
N GLY A 492 -8.90 4.57 23.93
CA GLY A 492 -8.14 4.28 22.71
C GLY A 492 -8.25 5.31 21.58
N ASP A 493 -8.97 6.41 21.77
CA ASP A 493 -8.91 7.57 20.87
C ASP A 493 -7.56 8.28 20.98
N ALA A 494 -7.11 8.94 19.90
CA ALA A 494 -5.81 9.62 19.88
C ALA A 494 -5.78 10.76 20.91
N PRO A 495 -4.60 11.11 21.46
CA PRO A 495 -4.46 12.26 22.34
C PRO A 495 -4.83 13.55 21.61
N VAL A 496 -5.46 14.47 22.34
CA VAL A 496 -5.90 15.79 21.84
C VAL A 496 -5.08 16.86 22.58
N PRO A 497 -3.92 17.30 22.04
CA PRO A 497 -3.01 18.18 22.76
C PRO A 497 -3.65 19.51 23.15
N THR A 498 -4.54 20.03 22.30
CA THR A 498 -5.22 21.32 22.51
C THR A 498 -6.23 21.25 23.66
N LEU A 499 -6.71 20.06 24.04
CA LEU A 499 -7.64 19.90 25.15
C LEU A 499 -7.02 20.32 26.49
N ALA A 500 -5.74 20.02 26.69
CA ALA A 500 -5.00 20.46 27.88
C ALA A 500 -4.94 21.99 27.98
N LEU A 501 -4.77 22.68 26.85
CA LEU A 501 -4.74 24.15 26.79
C LEU A 501 -6.12 24.78 27.02
N CYS A 502 -7.17 24.15 26.49
CA CYS A 502 -8.57 24.51 26.74
C CYS A 502 -8.89 24.42 28.25
N ARG A 503 -8.44 23.37 28.93
CA ARG A 503 -8.60 23.22 30.39
C ARG A 503 -7.74 24.19 31.20
N SER A 504 -6.49 24.42 30.80
CA SER A 504 -5.55 25.26 31.57
C SER A 504 -5.94 26.73 31.63
N SER A 505 -6.80 27.18 30.70
CA SER A 505 -7.27 28.56 30.62
C SER A 505 -8.64 28.80 31.29
N GLY A 506 -9.22 27.78 31.93
CA GLY A 506 -10.55 27.84 32.58
C GLY A 506 -10.59 27.70 34.11
N GLY A 507 -9.50 27.34 34.81
CA GLY A 507 -9.52 27.16 36.28
C GLY A 507 -8.30 26.42 36.83
N SER A 508 -8.22 26.22 38.16
CA SER A 508 -7.02 25.75 38.88
C SER A 508 -6.56 24.32 38.50
N ILE A 509 -5.25 24.05 38.59
CA ILE A 509 -4.59 22.77 38.25
C ILE A 509 -5.23 21.55 38.95
N PHE A 510 -5.82 21.72 40.13
CA PHE A 510 -6.42 20.64 40.90
C PHE A 510 -7.73 20.10 40.29
N SER A 511 -8.52 20.94 39.63
CA SER A 511 -9.72 20.49 38.90
C SER A 511 -9.41 19.94 37.50
N GLN A 512 -8.16 20.05 37.04
CA GLN A 512 -7.74 19.64 35.69
C GLN A 512 -7.24 18.19 35.62
N ILE A 513 -6.62 17.69 36.70
CA ILE A 513 -5.98 16.36 36.75
C ILE A 513 -6.95 15.29 37.24
N MET A 514 -7.90 15.70 38.09
CA MET A 514 -8.81 14.78 38.76
C MET A 514 -9.69 13.98 37.78
N PRO A 515 -10.36 14.57 36.76
CA PRO A 515 -11.24 13.80 35.88
C PRO A 515 -10.50 12.79 34.99
N ASP A 516 -9.33 13.17 34.46
CA ASP A 516 -8.52 12.29 33.62
C ASP A 516 -7.90 11.14 34.43
N TRP A 517 -7.41 11.42 35.63
CA TRP A 517 -6.90 10.40 36.54
C TRP A 517 -8.03 9.46 37.00
N LEU A 518 -9.22 9.99 37.32
CA LEU A 518 -10.40 9.21 37.68
C LEU A 518 -10.88 8.27 36.55
N ALA A 519 -10.70 8.68 35.29
CA ALA A 519 -11.01 7.84 34.13
C ALA A 519 -9.99 6.72 33.89
N THR A 520 -8.82 6.76 34.54
CA THR A 520 -7.85 5.65 34.50
C THR A 520 -8.20 4.54 35.50
N TRP A 521 -7.72 3.33 35.24
CA TRP A 521 -7.87 2.20 36.17
C TRP A 521 -7.27 2.49 37.56
N GLU A 522 -6.17 3.25 37.61
CA GLU A 522 -5.48 3.63 38.85
C GLU A 522 -6.30 4.61 39.70
N GLY A 523 -6.99 5.58 39.08
CA GLY A 523 -7.84 6.53 39.79
C GLY A 523 -9.11 5.90 40.38
N ASN A 524 -9.74 4.98 39.63
CA ASN A 524 -10.91 4.23 40.13
C ASN A 524 -10.57 3.35 41.36
N MET A 525 -9.40 2.72 41.36
CA MET A 525 -8.90 1.96 42.51
C MET A 525 -8.68 2.85 43.74
N PHE A 526 -8.10 4.02 43.55
CA PHE A 526 -7.80 4.94 44.65
C PHE A 526 -9.06 5.58 45.25
N LEU A 527 -10.06 5.92 44.43
CA LEU A 527 -11.39 6.36 44.90
C LEU A 527 -12.09 5.27 45.72
N SER A 528 -12.02 4.02 45.27
CA SER A 528 -12.61 2.88 45.97
C SER A 528 -11.93 2.68 47.33
N LEU A 529 -10.60 2.88 47.40
CA LEU A 529 -9.85 2.85 48.65
C LEU A 529 -10.23 4.01 49.58
N LEU A 530 -10.33 5.23 49.05
CA LEU A 530 -10.65 6.43 49.83
C LEU A 530 -12.06 6.37 50.42
N SER A 531 -13.04 5.91 49.63
CA SER A 531 -14.42 5.71 50.08
C SER A 531 -14.52 4.60 51.14
N ALA A 532 -13.74 3.52 51.03
CA ALA A 532 -13.64 2.49 52.08
C ALA A 532 -13.05 3.05 53.39
N VAL A 533 -12.02 3.90 53.32
CA VAL A 533 -11.42 4.54 54.50
C VAL A 533 -12.40 5.50 55.18
N ILE A 534 -13.10 6.35 54.42
CA ILE A 534 -14.13 7.25 54.96
C ILE A 534 -15.26 6.45 55.62
N GLY A 535 -15.70 5.35 54.97
CA GLY A 535 -16.69 4.43 55.53
C GLY A 535 -16.25 3.83 56.87
N MET A 536 -15.00 3.38 56.98
CA MET A 536 -14.44 2.85 58.23
C MET A 536 -14.37 3.91 59.34
N VAL A 537 -13.98 5.15 59.02
CA VAL A 537 -13.91 6.25 60.01
C VAL A 537 -15.31 6.59 60.54
N LEU A 538 -16.32 6.65 59.68
CA LEU A 538 -17.69 6.91 60.09
C LEU A 538 -18.25 5.79 60.97
N VAL A 539 -17.97 4.52 60.65
CA VAL A 539 -18.35 3.37 61.49
C VAL A 539 -17.63 3.42 62.84
N ALA A 540 -16.34 3.78 62.88
CA ALA A 540 -15.58 3.91 64.11
C ALA A 540 -16.12 5.03 65.02
N LEU A 541 -16.49 6.18 64.43
CA LEU A 541 -17.11 7.30 65.15
C LEU A 541 -18.49 6.94 65.70
N ALA A 542 -19.30 6.24 64.91
CA ALA A 542 -20.60 5.74 65.36
C ALA A 542 -20.44 4.73 66.51
N TRP A 543 -19.48 3.81 66.40
CA TRP A 543 -19.17 2.84 67.46
C TRP A 543 -18.69 3.52 68.75
N TRP A 544 -17.82 4.52 68.63
CA TRP A 544 -17.36 5.32 69.76
C TRP A 544 -18.52 6.05 70.45
N TRP A 545 -19.45 6.60 69.68
CA TRP A 545 -20.64 7.27 70.20
C TRP A 545 -21.58 6.31 70.95
N VAL A 546 -21.76 5.09 70.43
CA VAL A 546 -22.52 4.02 71.12
C VAL A 546 -21.85 3.63 72.43
N GLN A 547 -20.53 3.44 72.44
CA GLN A 547 -19.76 3.12 73.65
C GLN A 547 -19.85 4.23 74.70
N ALA A 548 -19.78 5.50 74.29
CA ALA A 548 -19.93 6.65 75.17
C ALA A 548 -21.33 6.67 75.84
N ARG A 549 -22.40 6.42 75.08
CA ARG A 549 -23.76 6.31 75.61
C ARG A 549 -23.96 5.13 76.56
N LEU A 550 -23.37 3.97 76.25
CA LEU A 550 -23.43 2.80 77.14
C LEU A 550 -22.71 3.06 78.47
N ARG A 551 -21.54 3.73 78.43
CA ARG A 551 -20.83 4.16 79.66
C ARG A 551 -21.65 5.16 80.47
N GLN A 552 -22.27 6.16 79.85
CA GLN A 552 -23.14 7.11 80.55
C GLN A 552 -24.33 6.40 81.22
N ARG A 553 -24.94 5.43 80.54
CA ARG A 553 -26.04 4.63 81.10
C ARG A 553 -25.59 3.77 82.27
N ASN A 554 -24.43 3.13 82.19
CA ASN A 554 -23.87 2.37 83.30
C ASN A 554 -23.57 3.27 84.50
N ILE A 555 -22.98 4.47 84.30
CA ILE A 555 -22.73 5.42 85.39
C ILE A 555 -24.05 5.86 86.06
N LEU A 556 -25.09 6.14 85.26
CA LEU A 556 -26.43 6.45 85.77
C LEU A 556 -27.04 5.28 86.55
N PHE A 557 -26.89 4.05 86.06
CA PHE A 557 -27.37 2.85 86.74
C PHE A 557 -26.63 2.59 88.05
N THR A 558 -25.30 2.70 88.08
CA THR A 558 -24.49 2.51 89.29
C THR A 558 -24.78 3.59 90.33
N ASN A 559 -25.01 4.84 89.91
CA ASN A 559 -25.40 5.92 90.82
C ASN A 559 -26.81 5.73 91.38
N LEU A 560 -27.77 5.27 90.56
CA LEU A 560 -29.12 4.94 91.04
C LEU A 560 -29.09 3.75 92.02
N TYR A 561 -28.29 2.72 91.73
CA TYR A 561 -28.13 1.55 92.59
C TYR A 561 -27.46 1.88 93.93
N ASN A 562 -26.48 2.79 93.94
CA ASN A 562 -25.86 3.28 95.18
C ASN A 562 -26.81 4.16 96.02
N ILE A 563 -27.71 4.90 95.39
CA ILE A 563 -28.75 5.67 96.09
C ILE A 563 -29.78 4.72 96.73
N GLU A 564 -30.16 3.64 96.02
CA GLU A 564 -31.08 2.63 96.52
C GLU A 564 -30.47 1.82 97.68
N ALA A 565 -29.17 1.49 97.61
CA ALA A 565 -28.42 0.82 98.68
C ALA A 565 -28.17 1.69 99.94
N LEU A 566 -28.28 3.01 99.84
CA LEU A 566 -28.22 3.95 100.98
C LEU A 566 -29.60 4.20 101.62
N SER A 567 -30.68 3.67 101.03
CA SER A 567 -32.07 3.81 101.49
C SER A 567 -32.62 2.57 102.20
N LEU A 568 -31.79 1.52 102.33
CA LEU A 568 -31.96 0.33 103.18
C LEU A 568 -30.98 0.40 104.35
#